data_AF-A0AAW1MC46-F1
#
_entry.id   AF-A0AAW1MC46-F1
#
_cell.length_a   1.000
_cell.length_b   1.000
_cell.length_c   1.000
_cell.angle_alpha   90.00
_cell.angle_beta   90.00
_cell.angle_gamma   90.00
#
_symmetry.space_group_name_H-M   'P 1'
#
loop_
_entity.id
_entity.type
_entity.pdbx_description
1 polymer ?
#
loop_
_entity_poly.entity_id
_entity_poly.type
_entity_poly.pdbx_seq_one_letter_code
_entity_poly.pdbx_strand_id
1 'polypeptide(L)'
;MCLLKVCDNLDHIVKWGNGNVSIGETLYLIGNPAGLVGTFTIGQAAYPCLDSVKFNLDGDQTKCSNYHTTPTYRIIGDFWDYGHGTFFQMTSEEWEQRAFEKNLLACLPVVQCSNLVGGHGASGGPIFNSKKDVVGMLLGSIGGYEIGLHVSALRKFVKVGTSLEKKSRKRSRRSKMEKNSSDPFMLAHIHAGHR
;
A
#
# COMPACT_ATOMS: atom_id res chain seq x y z
N MET A 1 -2.21 7.27 -9.25
CA MET A 1 -1.56 6.61 -8.11
C MET A 1 -0.05 6.66 -8.28
N CYS A 2 0.60 7.73 -7.79
CA CYS A 2 2.05 7.78 -7.73
C CYS A 2 2.51 6.91 -6.55
N LEU A 3 2.82 5.65 -6.82
CA LEU A 3 3.72 4.90 -5.94
C LEU A 3 5.04 5.67 -5.97
N LEU A 4 5.32 6.37 -4.88
CA LEU A 4 6.53 7.15 -4.68
C LEU A 4 7.73 6.30 -5.09
N LYS A 5 8.28 6.61 -6.26
CA LYS A 5 9.64 6.25 -6.67
C LYS A 5 10.59 7.15 -5.87
N VAL A 6 10.48 7.08 -4.54
CA VAL A 6 11.32 7.82 -3.62
C VAL A 6 12.25 6.77 -3.03
N CYS A 7 13.32 6.52 -3.79
CA CYS A 7 14.67 6.95 -3.44
C CYS A 7 15.25 6.02 -2.38
N ASP A 8 16.30 5.29 -2.77
CA ASP A 8 17.15 4.43 -1.94
C ASP A 8 17.83 5.16 -0.74
N ASN A 9 17.43 6.41 -0.44
CA ASN A 9 17.95 7.26 0.64
C ASN A 9 16.91 7.60 1.74
N LEU A 10 15.66 7.14 1.64
CA LEU A 10 14.64 7.41 2.67
C LEU A 10 14.79 6.56 3.93
N ASP A 11 15.62 5.51 3.92
CA ASP A 11 15.88 4.65 5.08
C ASP A 11 16.42 5.43 6.29
N HIS A 12 16.96 6.63 6.07
CA HIS A 12 17.47 7.52 7.12
C HIS A 12 16.43 8.52 7.67
N ILE A 13 15.29 8.72 7.00
CA ILE A 13 14.33 9.79 7.33
C ILE A 13 13.02 9.23 7.88
N VAL A 14 12.61 8.04 7.45
CA VAL A 14 11.30 7.47 7.81
C VAL A 14 11.46 6.08 8.38
N LYS A 15 11.18 5.93 9.68
CA LYS A 15 11.20 4.64 10.34
C LYS A 15 9.86 3.93 10.12
N TRP A 16 9.89 2.82 9.40
CA TRP A 16 8.74 1.93 9.27
C TRP A 16 8.42 1.31 10.63
N GLY A 17 7.25 1.63 11.18
CA GLY A 17 6.79 1.05 12.44
C GLY A 17 6.45 -0.41 12.30
N ASN A 18 6.37 -1.13 13.42
CA ASN A 18 5.79 -2.47 13.42
C ASN A 18 4.29 -2.43 13.02
N GLY A 19 3.61 -1.31 13.20
CA GLY A 19 2.19 -1.17 12.87
C GLY A 19 1.26 -1.51 14.03
N ASN A 20 1.82 -1.77 15.21
CA ASN A 20 0.98 -1.85 16.41
C ASN A 20 0.45 -0.45 16.72
N VAL A 21 -0.87 -0.34 16.80
CA VAL A 21 -1.55 0.90 17.18
C VAL A 21 -2.65 0.53 18.18
N SER A 22 -2.64 1.20 19.33
CA SER A 22 -3.65 0.99 20.37
C SER A 22 -4.86 1.91 20.15
N ILE A 23 -6.04 1.52 20.62
CA ILE A 23 -7.22 2.41 20.61
C ILE A 23 -6.88 3.69 21.37
N GLY A 24 -7.25 4.83 20.79
CA GLY A 24 -7.01 6.16 21.37
C GLY A 24 -5.57 6.66 21.22
N GLU A 25 -4.66 5.87 20.65
CA GLU A 25 -3.28 6.31 20.39
C GLU A 25 -3.26 7.51 19.44
N THR A 26 -2.48 8.53 19.80
CA THR A 26 -2.33 9.73 18.97
C THR A 26 -1.66 9.40 17.64
N LEU A 27 -2.32 9.81 16.57
CA LEU A 27 -1.86 9.67 15.20
C LEU A 27 -1.64 11.05 14.58
N TYR A 28 -0.65 11.13 13.71
CA TYR A 28 -0.29 12.33 12.96
C TYR A 28 -0.35 12.02 11.47
N LEU A 29 -0.88 12.95 10.70
CA LEU A 29 -0.87 12.90 9.24
C LEU A 29 -0.12 14.11 8.70
N ILE A 30 0.76 13.86 7.72
CA ILE A 30 1.37 14.91 6.92
C ILE A 30 0.75 14.82 5.53
N GLY A 31 0.08 15.89 5.10
CA GLY A 31 -0.61 15.90 3.82
C GLY A 31 -0.92 17.31 3.34
N ASN A 32 -1.70 17.39 2.25
CA ASN A 32 -2.09 18.65 1.64
C ASN A 32 -3.62 18.85 1.66
N PRO A 33 -4.26 18.86 2.84
CA PRO A 33 -5.70 19.07 2.96
C PRO A 33 -6.09 20.39 2.29
N ALA A 34 -7.08 20.34 1.39
CA ALA A 34 -7.61 21.51 0.70
C ALA A 34 -6.54 22.35 -0.03
N GLY A 35 -5.43 21.73 -0.45
CA GLY A 35 -4.34 22.40 -1.14
C GLY A 35 -3.31 23.10 -0.23
N LEU A 36 -3.43 22.99 1.09
CA LEU A 36 -2.46 23.54 2.05
C LEU A 36 -1.23 22.63 2.17
N VAL A 37 -0.14 23.01 1.52
CA VAL A 37 1.07 22.17 1.43
C VAL A 37 1.71 21.96 2.81
N GLY A 38 1.98 20.68 3.15
CA GLY A 38 2.76 20.33 4.35
C GLY A 38 1.98 20.52 5.66
N THR A 39 0.67 20.35 5.62
CA THR A 39 -0.17 20.46 6.82
C THR A 39 0.00 19.22 7.71
N PHE A 40 0.09 19.47 9.01
CA PHE A 40 0.08 18.44 10.04
C PHE A 40 -1.29 18.38 10.68
N THR A 41 -1.93 17.21 10.64
CA THR A 41 -3.19 16.98 11.37
C THR A 41 -3.01 15.88 12.40
N ILE A 42 -3.77 16.00 13.48
CA ILE A 42 -3.67 15.14 14.66
C ILE A 42 -5.02 14.48 14.86
N GLY A 43 -5.01 13.18 15.09
CA GLY A 43 -6.19 12.39 15.40
C GLY A 43 -5.85 11.25 16.33
N GLN A 44 -6.73 10.28 16.41
CA GLN A 44 -6.56 9.10 17.24
C GLN A 44 -6.93 7.83 16.48
N ALA A 45 -6.33 6.71 16.87
CA ALA A 45 -6.75 5.42 16.36
C ALA A 45 -8.12 5.04 16.94
N ALA A 46 -9.10 4.82 16.07
CA ALA A 46 -10.45 4.41 16.47
C ALA A 46 -10.55 2.88 16.72
N TYR A 47 -9.61 2.11 16.18
CA TYR A 47 -9.58 0.66 16.28
C TYR A 47 -8.14 0.16 16.42
N PRO A 48 -7.88 -0.96 17.13
CA PRO A 48 -6.53 -1.45 17.28
C PRO A 48 -5.99 -2.00 15.94
N CYS A 49 -4.68 -1.83 15.74
CA CYS A 49 -3.91 -2.47 14.68
C CYS A 49 -2.79 -3.33 15.29
N LEU A 50 -2.50 -4.46 14.64
CA LEU A 50 -1.44 -5.39 15.04
C LEU A 50 -0.47 -5.60 13.88
N ASP A 51 0.82 -5.77 14.17
CA ASP A 51 1.84 -6.10 13.16
C ASP A 51 1.59 -7.49 12.56
N SER A 52 1.13 -8.44 13.37
CA SER A 52 0.91 -9.84 13.00
C SER A 52 -0.33 -10.07 12.12
N VAL A 53 -0.82 -9.04 11.44
CA VAL A 53 -1.97 -9.14 10.55
C VAL A 53 -1.64 -10.05 9.37
N LYS A 54 -2.39 -11.16 9.31
CA LYS A 54 -2.31 -12.15 8.24
C LYS A 54 -3.23 -11.75 7.09
N PHE A 55 -2.63 -11.39 5.95
CA PHE A 55 -3.32 -11.19 4.68
C PHE A 55 -2.46 -11.78 3.56
N ASN A 56 -3.09 -12.21 2.47
CA ASN A 56 -2.39 -12.76 1.32
C ASN A 56 -2.55 -11.82 0.13
N LEU A 57 -1.44 -11.45 -0.51
CA LEU A 57 -1.46 -10.69 -1.76
C LEU A 57 -1.56 -11.62 -2.98
N ASP A 58 -1.26 -12.92 -2.84
CA ASP A 58 -1.03 -13.85 -3.95
C ASP A 58 -2.05 -15.00 -4.05
N GLY A 59 -3.07 -15.05 -3.18
CA GLY A 59 -4.08 -16.14 -3.10
C GLY A 59 -5.42 -15.81 -3.74
N ASP A 60 -6.38 -16.75 -3.72
CA ASP A 60 -7.76 -16.53 -4.19
C ASP A 60 -8.40 -15.39 -3.38
N GLN A 61 -8.55 -14.23 -4.02
CA GLN A 61 -8.73 -12.97 -3.33
C GLN A 61 -10.22 -12.72 -3.12
N THR A 62 -10.69 -12.75 -1.88
CA THR A 62 -12.00 -12.19 -1.56
C THR A 62 -11.96 -10.69 -1.84
N LYS A 63 -12.57 -10.31 -2.96
CA LYS A 63 -12.83 -8.91 -3.30
C LYS A 63 -13.88 -8.35 -2.35
N CYS A 64 -13.95 -7.02 -2.25
CA CYS A 64 -14.92 -6.36 -1.38
C CYS A 64 -16.37 -6.78 -1.69
N SER A 65 -16.67 -7.18 -2.93
CA SER A 65 -18.01 -7.66 -3.31
C SER A 65 -18.48 -8.96 -2.64
N ASN A 66 -17.57 -9.76 -2.05
CA ASN A 66 -17.86 -11.12 -1.59
C ASN A 66 -17.34 -11.39 -0.15
N TYR A 67 -17.15 -10.36 0.67
CA TYR A 67 -16.50 -10.48 1.97
C TYR A 67 -17.50 -10.59 3.13
N HIS A 68 -17.38 -11.64 3.96
CA HIS A 68 -18.37 -11.93 5.02
C HIS A 68 -17.76 -12.36 6.37
N THR A 69 -16.62 -11.80 6.79
CA THR A 69 -16.04 -12.14 8.11
C THR A 69 -15.82 -10.90 8.97
N THR A 70 -15.76 -11.06 10.30
CA THR A 70 -15.46 -9.95 11.22
C THR A 70 -14.02 -10.12 11.74
N PRO A 71 -13.05 -9.38 11.20
CA PRO A 71 -11.66 -9.54 11.60
C PRO A 71 -11.39 -8.89 12.97
N THR A 72 -10.32 -9.33 13.64
CA THR A 72 -9.86 -8.75 14.92
C THR A 72 -9.23 -7.35 14.76
N TYR A 73 -9.04 -6.91 13.52
CA TYR A 73 -8.52 -5.62 13.09
C TYR A 73 -9.34 -5.16 11.90
N ARG A 74 -9.40 -3.85 11.62
CA ARG A 74 -10.18 -3.36 10.48
C ARG A 74 -9.50 -3.68 9.15
N ILE A 75 -10.30 -4.00 8.15
CA ILE A 75 -9.85 -4.22 6.78
C ILE A 75 -10.63 -3.37 5.78
N ILE A 76 -10.14 -3.26 4.56
CA ILE A 76 -10.79 -2.53 3.46
C ILE A 76 -12.23 -3.03 3.23
N GLY A 77 -12.48 -4.34 3.32
CA GLY A 77 -13.81 -4.93 3.18
C GLY A 77 -14.85 -4.37 4.15
N ASP A 78 -14.45 -4.01 5.38
CA ASP A 78 -15.37 -3.44 6.39
C ASP A 78 -15.96 -2.09 5.99
N PHE A 79 -15.34 -1.40 5.02
CA PHE A 79 -15.73 -0.06 4.57
C PHE A 79 -16.41 -0.08 3.21
N TRP A 80 -16.10 -1.07 2.37
CA TRP A 80 -16.56 -1.14 1.00
C TRP A 80 -17.50 -2.31 0.72
N ASP A 81 -17.86 -3.15 1.70
CA ASP A 81 -18.90 -4.16 1.48
C ASP A 81 -20.29 -3.52 1.44
N TYR A 82 -21.05 -3.87 0.40
CA TYR A 82 -22.42 -3.42 0.17
C TYR A 82 -23.38 -4.48 0.71
N GLY A 83 -24.11 -4.15 1.78
CA GLY A 83 -25.27 -4.95 2.23
C GLY A 83 -25.25 -5.44 3.68
N HIS A 84 -24.12 -5.35 4.40
CA HIS A 84 -24.01 -5.88 5.76
C HIS A 84 -23.78 -4.83 6.86
N GLY A 85 -24.58 -3.75 6.85
CA GLY A 85 -24.55 -2.78 7.96
C GLY A 85 -23.21 -2.07 8.10
N THR A 86 -22.52 -1.86 6.97
CA THR A 86 -21.35 -0.98 6.92
C THR A 86 -21.76 0.43 7.35
N PHE A 87 -20.79 1.23 7.79
CA PHE A 87 -21.02 2.59 8.31
C PHE A 87 -21.75 3.53 7.32
N PHE A 88 -21.98 3.11 6.07
CA PHE A 88 -22.80 3.81 5.08
C PHE A 88 -23.90 2.92 4.51
N GLN A 89 -25.11 3.48 4.47
CA GLN A 89 -26.09 3.11 3.47
C GLN A 89 -25.69 3.79 2.16
N MET A 90 -24.87 3.13 1.35
CA MET A 90 -24.80 3.47 -0.07
C MET A 90 -26.06 2.95 -0.76
N THR A 91 -26.52 3.64 -1.79
CA THR A 91 -27.58 3.12 -2.68
C THR A 91 -27.01 2.07 -3.64
N SER A 92 -27.85 1.18 -4.15
CA SER A 92 -27.44 0.21 -5.18
C SER A 92 -26.81 0.88 -6.40
N GLU A 93 -27.33 2.05 -6.79
CA GLU A 93 -26.85 2.80 -7.96
C GLU A 93 -25.44 3.37 -7.74
N GLU A 94 -25.17 3.97 -6.57
CA GLU A 94 -23.83 4.46 -6.23
C GLU A 94 -22.81 3.31 -6.13
N TRP A 95 -23.24 2.13 -5.65
CA TRP A 95 -22.39 0.95 -5.63
C TRP A 95 -22.05 0.48 -7.04
N GLU A 96 -23.02 0.45 -7.96
CA GLU A 96 -22.78 0.08 -9.35
C GLU A 96 -21.73 0.93 -10.05
N GLN A 97 -21.63 2.21 -9.69
CA GLN A 97 -20.64 3.14 -10.25
C GLN A 97 -19.21 2.93 -9.73
N ARG A 98 -19.01 2.17 -8.64
CA ARG A 98 -17.69 1.94 -7.99
C ARG A 98 -16.96 0.71 -8.51
N ALA A 99 -16.71 0.67 -9.82
CA ALA A 99 -16.02 -0.46 -10.46
C ALA A 99 -14.61 -0.70 -9.90
N PHE A 100 -13.92 0.34 -9.42
CA PHE A 100 -12.59 0.22 -8.83
C PHE A 100 -12.64 -0.40 -7.43
N GLU A 101 -13.46 0.15 -6.53
CA GLU A 101 -13.56 -0.28 -5.13
C GLU A 101 -14.07 -1.72 -5.01
N LYS A 102 -15.00 -2.12 -5.89
CA LYS A 102 -15.43 -3.52 -6.05
C LYS A 102 -14.28 -4.50 -6.29
N ASN A 103 -13.20 -4.04 -6.92
CA ASN A 103 -12.04 -4.85 -7.25
C ASN A 103 -10.90 -4.73 -6.23
N LEU A 104 -11.07 -3.96 -5.15
CA LEU A 104 -10.09 -3.90 -4.08
C LEU A 104 -10.07 -5.22 -3.29
N LEU A 105 -8.87 -5.55 -2.84
CA LEU A 105 -8.64 -6.63 -1.89
C LEU A 105 -9.32 -6.33 -0.56
N ALA A 106 -10.36 -7.10 -0.22
CA ALA A 106 -11.11 -6.88 1.01
C ALA A 106 -10.21 -7.04 2.24
N CYS A 107 -9.36 -8.07 2.27
CA CYS A 107 -8.52 -8.46 3.39
C CYS A 107 -7.33 -7.53 3.71
N LEU A 108 -7.18 -6.41 3.00
CA LEU A 108 -6.11 -5.47 3.28
C LEU A 108 -6.36 -4.78 4.62
N PRO A 109 -5.42 -4.85 5.58
CA PRO A 109 -5.57 -4.15 6.84
C PRO A 109 -5.57 -2.64 6.67
N VAL A 110 -6.36 -1.96 7.50
CA VAL A 110 -6.41 -0.51 7.54
C VAL A 110 -6.23 0.04 8.95
N VAL A 111 -5.76 1.28 9.00
CA VAL A 111 -5.77 2.13 10.19
C VAL A 111 -7.01 3.00 10.09
N GLN A 112 -7.92 2.87 11.04
CA GLN A 112 -9.09 3.75 11.15
C GLN A 112 -8.77 4.88 12.13
N CYS A 113 -8.85 6.12 11.68
CA CYS A 113 -8.49 7.30 12.45
C CYS A 113 -9.73 8.15 12.73
N SER A 114 -9.98 8.47 14.00
CA SER A 114 -10.98 9.46 14.43
C SER A 114 -10.32 10.82 14.63
N ASN A 115 -11.07 11.90 14.38
CA ASN A 115 -10.64 13.30 14.53
C ASN A 115 -9.38 13.69 13.74
N LEU A 116 -8.90 12.82 12.85
CA LEU A 116 -7.88 13.14 11.86
C LEU A 116 -8.57 13.80 10.67
N VAL A 117 -8.03 14.89 10.14
CA VAL A 117 -8.61 15.57 8.98
C VAL A 117 -7.60 15.50 7.83
N GLY A 118 -7.89 14.70 6.81
CA GLY A 118 -7.07 14.56 5.62
C GLY A 118 -7.59 15.41 4.47
N GLY A 119 -8.91 15.42 4.25
CA GLY A 119 -9.52 16.19 3.17
C GLY A 119 -8.97 15.87 1.77
N HIS A 120 -9.43 16.63 0.78
CA HIS A 120 -8.94 16.46 -0.59
C HIS A 120 -7.45 16.86 -0.67
N GLY A 121 -6.64 16.01 -1.32
CA GLY A 121 -5.22 16.26 -1.53
C GLY A 121 -4.27 15.62 -0.50
N ALA A 122 -4.77 15.03 0.59
CA ALA A 122 -3.93 14.29 1.55
C ALA A 122 -3.82 12.78 1.26
N SER A 123 -4.56 12.24 0.29
CA SER A 123 -4.45 10.82 -0.09
C SER A 123 -3.01 10.48 -0.48
N GLY A 124 -2.50 9.36 0.03
CA GLY A 124 -1.09 8.98 -0.07
C GLY A 124 -0.19 9.58 1.02
N GLY A 125 -0.71 10.45 1.89
CA GLY A 125 0.04 11.02 3.01
C GLY A 125 0.38 9.96 4.08
N PRO A 126 1.60 9.96 4.63
CA PRO A 126 1.99 9.01 5.67
C PRO A 126 1.29 9.33 7.00
N ILE A 127 0.88 8.26 7.69
CA ILE A 127 0.30 8.32 9.04
C ILE A 127 1.37 7.82 10.02
N PHE A 128 1.67 8.65 11.02
CA PHE A 128 2.64 8.38 12.07
C PHE A 128 1.97 8.17 13.41
N ASN A 129 2.58 7.37 14.27
CA ASN A 129 2.24 7.32 15.68
C ASN A 129 3.07 8.33 16.51
N SER A 130 2.80 8.39 17.82
CA SER A 130 3.55 9.20 18.79
C SER A 130 5.06 8.92 18.85
N LYS A 131 5.49 7.74 18.39
CA LYS A 131 6.91 7.34 18.31
C LYS A 131 7.58 7.79 17.01
N LYS A 132 6.87 8.54 16.16
CA LYS A 132 7.32 8.98 14.82
C LYS A 132 7.55 7.81 13.85
N ASP A 133 6.98 6.64 14.15
CA ASP A 133 7.02 5.50 13.27
C ASP A 133 5.83 5.57 12.29
N VAL A 134 6.04 5.23 11.02
CA VAL A 134 4.93 5.11 10.04
C VAL A 134 4.10 3.88 10.36
N VAL A 135 2.80 4.08 10.55
CA VAL A 135 1.82 3.02 10.84
C VAL A 135 0.79 2.83 9.71
N GLY A 136 0.71 3.77 8.78
CA GLY A 136 -0.11 3.62 7.58
C GLY A 136 0.10 4.74 6.57
N MET A 137 -0.72 4.72 5.53
CA MET A 137 -0.77 5.74 4.49
C MET A 137 -2.23 6.06 4.18
N LEU A 138 -2.62 7.33 4.24
CA LEU A 138 -4.00 7.74 4.04
C LEU A 138 -4.52 7.30 2.67
N LEU A 139 -5.71 6.69 2.66
CA LEU A 139 -6.44 6.36 1.44
C LEU A 139 -7.51 7.40 1.17
N GLY A 140 -8.33 7.68 2.16
CA GLY A 140 -9.42 8.66 2.09
C GLY A 140 -10.32 8.58 3.32
N SER A 141 -11.44 9.28 3.26
CA SER A 141 -12.35 9.44 4.39
C SER A 141 -13.65 8.69 4.16
N ILE A 142 -14.16 8.03 5.20
CA ILE A 142 -15.48 7.38 5.22
C ILE A 142 -16.06 7.48 6.63
N GLY A 143 -17.26 8.05 6.75
CA GLY A 143 -18.07 7.93 7.98
C GLY A 143 -17.61 8.78 9.13
N GLY A 144 -17.01 9.93 8.81
CA GLY A 144 -16.32 10.75 9.80
C GLY A 144 -14.98 10.18 10.25
N TYR A 145 -14.50 9.10 9.64
CA TYR A 145 -13.18 8.54 9.87
C TYR A 145 -12.27 8.74 8.67
N GLU A 146 -10.98 8.89 8.93
CA GLU A 146 -9.94 8.78 7.92
C GLU A 146 -9.40 7.36 7.92
N ILE A 147 -9.34 6.75 6.74
CA ILE A 147 -8.91 5.37 6.53
C ILE A 147 -7.55 5.38 5.86
N GLY A 148 -6.58 4.75 6.50
CA GLY A 148 -5.24 4.55 5.94
C GLY A 148 -4.96 3.08 5.65
N LEU A 149 -4.22 2.79 4.59
CA LEU A 149 -3.67 1.45 4.36
C LEU A 149 -2.61 1.18 5.43
N HIS A 150 -2.76 0.08 6.15
CA HIS A 150 -1.86 -0.26 7.24
C HIS A 150 -0.45 -0.57 6.75
N VAL A 151 0.56 -0.24 7.55
CA VAL A 151 1.98 -0.37 7.20
C VAL A 151 2.41 -1.79 6.82
N SER A 152 1.78 -2.82 7.40
CA SER A 152 2.08 -4.22 7.03
C SER A 152 1.72 -4.53 5.57
N ALA A 153 0.63 -3.93 5.04
CA ALA A 153 0.27 -3.99 3.63
C ALA A 153 1.32 -3.31 2.76
N LEU A 154 1.70 -2.07 3.11
CA LEU A 154 2.72 -1.30 2.41
C LEU A 154 4.05 -2.07 2.31
N ARG A 155 4.52 -2.64 3.44
CA ARG A 155 5.74 -3.47 3.48
C ARG A 155 5.67 -4.66 2.53
N LYS A 156 4.53 -5.36 2.44
CA LYS A 156 4.39 -6.49 1.52
C LYS A 156 4.39 -6.02 0.06
N PHE A 157 3.68 -4.93 -0.27
CA PHE A 157 3.70 -4.37 -1.62
C PHE A 157 5.11 -3.98 -2.07
N VAL A 158 5.89 -3.30 -1.21
CA VAL A 158 7.28 -2.94 -1.50
C VAL A 158 8.16 -4.18 -1.71
N LYS A 159 8.01 -5.22 -0.87
CA LYS A 159 8.75 -6.49 -1.03
C LYS A 159 8.42 -7.18 -2.35
N VAL A 160 7.15 -7.22 -2.75
CA VAL A 160 6.73 -7.82 -4.03
C VAL A 160 7.27 -7.01 -5.20
N GLY A 161 7.11 -5.68 -5.17
CA GLY A 161 7.59 -4.78 -6.23
C GLY A 161 9.09 -4.89 -6.45
N THR A 162 9.89 -4.81 -5.38
CA THR A 162 11.35 -4.94 -5.46
C THR A 162 11.80 -6.32 -5.97
N SER A 163 11.06 -7.39 -5.63
CA SER A 163 11.31 -8.73 -6.16
C SER A 163 11.05 -8.82 -7.67
N LEU A 164 9.96 -8.22 -8.14
CA LEU A 164 9.61 -8.17 -9.57
C LEU A 164 10.64 -7.36 -10.38
N GLU A 165 11.10 -6.22 -9.85
CA GLU A 165 12.15 -5.41 -10.48
C GLU A 165 13.49 -6.16 -10.57
N LYS A 166 13.88 -6.90 -9.52
CA LYS A 166 15.09 -7.74 -9.55
C LYS A 166 14.99 -8.84 -10.61
N LYS A 167 13.82 -9.47 -10.76
CA LYS A 167 13.56 -10.48 -11.79
C LYS A 167 13.59 -9.90 -13.20
N SER A 168 12.99 -8.72 -13.43
CA SER A 168 13.00 -8.06 -14.75
C SER A 168 14.41 -7.64 -15.16
N ARG A 169 15.20 -7.06 -14.24
CA ARG A 169 16.62 -6.72 -14.48
C ARG A 169 17.47 -7.95 -14.81
N LYS A 170 17.27 -9.07 -14.10
CA LYS A 170 17.97 -10.34 -14.41
C LYS A 170 17.61 -10.87 -15.81
N ARG A 171 16.33 -10.85 -16.19
CA ARG A 171 15.89 -11.26 -17.55
C ARG A 171 16.47 -10.38 -18.65
N SER A 172 16.48 -9.05 -18.45
CA SER A 172 17.06 -8.10 -19.41
C SER A 172 18.58 -8.27 -19.58
N ARG A 173 19.32 -8.59 -18.51
CA ARG A 173 20.76 -8.89 -18.62
C ARG A 173 21.03 -10.20 -19.36
N ARG A 174 20.20 -11.22 -19.12
CA ARG A 174 20.33 -12.53 -19.79
C ARG A 174 20.06 -12.43 -21.29
N SER A 175 19.01 -11.71 -21.70
CA SER A 175 18.73 -11.47 -23.12
C SER A 175 19.80 -10.61 -23.82
N LYS A 176 20.49 -9.73 -23.08
CA LYS A 176 21.63 -8.95 -23.60
C LYS A 176 22.91 -9.78 -23.74
N MET A 177 23.16 -10.74 -22.84
CA MET A 177 24.27 -11.70 -22.99
C MET A 177 24.03 -12.69 -24.14
N GLU A 178 22.81 -13.21 -24.30
CA GLU A 178 22.47 -14.15 -25.38
C GLU A 178 22.54 -13.49 -26.78
N LYS A 179 22.25 -12.18 -26.88
CA LYS A 179 22.49 -11.40 -28.11
C LYS A 179 23.97 -11.15 -28.40
N ASN A 180 24.82 -11.07 -27.39
CA ASN A 180 26.26 -10.85 -27.58
C ASN A 180 27.03 -12.17 -27.85
N SER A 181 26.46 -13.34 -27.54
CA SER A 181 27.04 -14.64 -27.87
C SER A 181 26.66 -15.16 -29.26
N SER A 182 25.82 -14.43 -30.00
CA SER A 182 25.39 -14.73 -31.37
C SER A 182 25.95 -13.76 -32.41
N ASP A 183 26.88 -12.88 -31.99
CA ASP A 183 27.57 -11.95 -32.89
C ASP A 183 28.74 -12.67 -33.60
N PRO A 184 28.71 -12.83 -34.94
CA PRO A 184 29.74 -13.57 -35.70
C PRO A 184 31.16 -13.00 -35.55
N PHE A 185 31.30 -11.74 -35.10
CA PHE A 185 32.59 -11.09 -34.92
C PHE A 185 33.38 -11.55 -33.68
N MET A 186 32.74 -12.16 -32.67
CA MET A 186 33.44 -12.66 -31.47
C MET A 186 34.00 -14.09 -31.63
N LEU A 187 33.59 -14.84 -32.67
CA LEU A 187 34.10 -16.18 -32.95
C LEU A 187 35.39 -16.18 -33.81
N ALA A 188 35.79 -15.04 -34.36
CA ALA A 188 36.93 -14.96 -35.27
C ALA A 188 38.31 -14.88 -34.59
N HIS A 189 38.39 -14.71 -33.26
CA HIS A 189 39.68 -14.55 -32.56
C HIS A 189 40.30 -15.83 -31.98
N ILE A 190 39.69 -17.01 -32.19
CA ILE A 190 40.20 -18.28 -31.61
C ILE A 190 40.95 -19.15 -32.64
N HIS A 191 40.95 -18.82 -33.95
CA HIS A 191 41.58 -19.68 -34.98
C HIS A 191 42.70 -19.04 -35.82
N ALA A 192 43.45 -18.09 -35.28
CA ALA A 192 44.64 -17.55 -35.93
C ALA A 192 45.86 -17.64 -35.01
N GLY A 193 46.34 -18.86 -34.76
CA GLY A 193 47.51 -19.03 -33.91
C GLY A 193 47.91 -20.48 -33.67
N HIS A 194 48.14 -21.26 -34.72
CA HIS A 194 49.17 -22.29 -34.69
C HIS A 194 49.58 -22.60 -36.14
N ARG A 195 50.85 -22.27 -36.42
CA ARG A 195 51.61 -22.75 -37.58
C ARG A 195 51.86 -24.25 -37.43
#